data_AF-A0A497IE81-F1
#
_entry.id   AF-A0A497IE81-F1
#
_cell.length_a   1.000
_cell.length_b   1.000
_cell.length_c   1.000
_cell.angle_alpha   90.00
_cell.angle_beta   90.00
_cell.angle_gamma   90.00
#
_symmetry.space_group_name_H-M   'P 1'
#
loop_
_entity.id
_entity.type
_entity.pdbx_description
1 polymer ?
#
loop_
_entity_poly.entity_id
_entity_poly.type
_entity_poly.pdbx_seq_one_letter_code
_entity_poly.pdbx_strand_id
1 'polypeptide(L)'
;MIHDTFTPLGREKKDIFHDRILVESGDMLYDSTSQGVPIFIPPNVLKNARIPKKLPFQIFHNGKEVGEVKNIRWDGRALRGDIHVYPQHNEEVVRELLRGNHGLSVRFSSIDEDYKTYTLIKDLTLEHLALVPAPASPSARIV
;
A
#
# COMPACT_ATOMS: atom_id res chain seq x y z
N MET A 1 33.38 11.99 18.87
CA MET A 1 33.19 12.05 17.41
C MET A 1 32.65 10.70 17.00
N ILE A 2 31.33 10.60 16.83
CA ILE A 2 30.66 9.38 16.40
C ILE A 2 30.68 9.42 14.87
N HIS A 3 31.24 8.39 14.25
CA HIS A 3 31.24 8.22 12.81
C HIS A 3 29.82 7.91 12.34
N ASP A 4 29.13 8.91 11.79
CA ASP A 4 27.97 8.69 10.95
C ASP A 4 28.42 8.01 9.64
N THR A 5 28.51 6.68 9.67
CA THR A 5 28.47 5.91 8.42
C THR A 5 27.05 5.98 7.88
N PHE A 6 26.77 7.10 7.21
CA PHE A 6 25.69 7.18 6.25
C PHE A 6 26.08 6.26 5.10
N THR A 7 25.64 5.00 5.13
CA THR A 7 25.74 4.13 3.97
C THR A 7 24.90 4.81 2.88
N PRO A 8 25.51 5.36 1.82
CA PRO A 8 24.72 5.91 0.73
C PRO A 8 23.99 4.70 0.16
N LEU A 9 22.66 4.68 0.28
CA LEU A 9 21.84 3.75 -0.50
C LEU A 9 22.36 3.85 -1.93
N GLY A 10 22.94 2.75 -2.41
CA GLY A 10 23.66 2.69 -3.67
C GLY A 10 22.83 3.28 -4.80
N ARG A 11 23.52 3.78 -5.81
CA ARG A 11 23.03 4.29 -7.10
C ARG A 11 22.27 3.24 -7.93
N GLU A 12 21.37 2.48 -7.31
CA GLU A 12 20.42 1.66 -8.04
C GLU A 12 19.15 2.50 -8.17
N LYS A 13 18.83 2.85 -9.42
CA LYS A 13 17.46 3.18 -9.80
C LYS A 13 16.60 2.00 -9.33
N LYS A 14 15.96 2.13 -8.17
CA LYS A 14 14.95 1.16 -7.71
C LYS A 14 13.67 1.48 -8.47
N ASP A 15 13.68 1.14 -9.76
CA ASP A 15 12.50 1.22 -10.62
C ASP A 15 11.43 0.22 -10.14
N ILE A 16 11.85 -0.79 -9.36
CA ILE A 16 10.98 -1.87 -8.91
C ILE A 16 11.20 -2.16 -7.42
N PHE A 17 10.12 -2.18 -6.65
CA PHE A 17 10.09 -2.70 -5.28
C PHE A 17 9.37 -4.05 -5.28
N HIS A 18 10.13 -5.12 -5.11
CA HIS A 18 9.60 -6.48 -5.22
C HIS A 18 8.83 -6.94 -3.99
N ASP A 19 7.79 -7.74 -4.23
CA ASP A 19 7.06 -8.55 -3.25
C ASP A 19 6.60 -7.76 -2.00
N ARG A 20 6.06 -6.57 -2.22
CA ARG A 20 5.57 -5.68 -1.16
C ARG A 20 4.19 -6.07 -0.69
N ILE A 21 3.99 -6.07 0.63
CA ILE A 21 2.67 -6.22 1.25
C ILE A 21 1.86 -4.97 0.90
N LEU A 22 0.75 -5.17 0.18
CA LEU A 22 -0.16 -4.12 -0.22
C LEU A 22 -1.22 -3.91 0.86
N VAL A 23 -1.83 -5.02 1.30
CA VAL A 23 -2.89 -5.04 2.32
C VAL A 23 -2.91 -6.42 2.97
N GLU A 24 -3.12 -6.45 4.29
CA GLU A 24 -3.30 -7.68 5.07
C GLU A 24 -4.77 -7.86 5.46
N SER A 25 -5.21 -9.11 5.54
CA SER A 25 -6.52 -9.47 6.08
C SER A 25 -6.44 -9.80 7.57
N GLY A 26 -7.61 -9.85 8.23
CA GLY A 26 -7.73 -10.39 9.57
C GLY A 26 -7.41 -9.42 10.70
N ASP A 27 -6.77 -8.29 10.39
CA ASP A 27 -6.58 -7.19 11.34
C ASP A 27 -7.66 -6.11 11.15
N MET A 28 -7.94 -5.41 12.26
CA MET A 28 -8.80 -4.24 12.27
C MET A 28 -8.03 -3.05 11.71
N LEU A 29 -8.37 -2.62 10.49
CA LEU A 29 -7.74 -1.51 9.81
C LEU A 29 -8.37 -0.20 10.27
N TYR A 30 -7.53 0.72 10.74
CA TYR A 30 -7.96 2.07 11.13
C TYR A 30 -7.51 3.05 10.05
N ASP A 31 -8.43 3.41 9.15
CA ASP A 31 -8.20 4.49 8.20
C ASP A 31 -8.77 5.80 8.77
N SER A 32 -8.08 6.91 8.47
CA SER A 32 -8.54 8.28 8.65
C SER A 32 -9.96 8.56 8.15
N THR A 33 -10.45 7.79 7.17
CA THR A 33 -11.81 7.90 6.61
C THR A 33 -12.89 7.25 7.48
N SER A 34 -12.51 6.36 8.39
CA SER A 34 -13.45 5.49 9.11
C SER A 34 -14.11 6.13 10.35
N GLN A 35 -13.86 7.42 10.61
CA GLN A 35 -14.37 8.18 11.76
C GLN A 35 -14.17 7.46 13.13
N GLY A 36 -13.16 6.61 13.23
CA GLY A 36 -12.85 5.83 14.44
C GLY A 36 -13.52 4.46 14.52
N VAL A 37 -14.32 4.06 13.52
CA VAL A 37 -14.90 2.72 13.41
C VAL A 37 -13.94 1.83 12.60
N PRO A 38 -13.29 0.82 13.21
CA PRO A 38 -12.34 -0.01 12.49
C PRO A 38 -13.00 -0.81 11.34
N ILE A 39 -12.24 -1.02 10.28
CA ILE A 39 -12.63 -1.81 9.12
C ILE A 39 -12.06 -3.22 9.27
N PHE A 40 -12.90 -4.25 9.16
CA PHE A 40 -12.46 -5.64 9.13
C PHE A 40 -12.56 -6.19 7.71
N ILE A 41 -11.43 -6.66 7.17
CA ILE A 41 -11.37 -7.35 5.88
C ILE A 41 -11.15 -8.85 6.12
N PRO A 42 -12.18 -9.69 5.89
CA PRO A 42 -12.04 -11.14 5.99
C PRO A 42 -11.01 -11.70 4.98
N PRO A 43 -10.25 -12.76 5.33
CA PRO A 43 -9.27 -13.36 4.42
C PRO A 43 -9.86 -13.86 3.11
N ASN A 44 -11.07 -14.43 3.14
CA ASN A 44 -11.78 -14.88 1.94
C ASN A 44 -12.20 -13.72 1.03
N VAL A 45 -12.51 -12.57 1.60
CA VAL A 45 -12.85 -11.36 0.84
C VAL A 45 -11.58 -10.80 0.21
N LEU A 46 -10.49 -10.70 0.96
CA LEU A 46 -9.21 -10.22 0.44
C LEU A 46 -8.61 -11.13 -0.64
N LYS A 47 -8.68 -12.45 -0.46
CA LYS A 47 -8.27 -13.44 -1.46
C LYS A 47 -9.00 -13.28 -2.80
N ASN A 48 -10.27 -12.87 -2.75
CA ASN A 48 -11.14 -12.73 -3.93
C ASN A 48 -11.31 -11.27 -4.36
N ALA A 49 -10.47 -10.36 -3.87
CA ALA A 49 -10.49 -8.95 -4.24
C ALA A 49 -10.48 -8.77 -5.76
N ARG A 50 -11.33 -7.89 -6.27
CA ARG A 50 -11.28 -7.51 -7.68
C ARG A 50 -10.09 -6.58 -7.89
N ILE A 51 -9.16 -7.00 -8.72
CA ILE A 51 -7.94 -6.24 -9.03
C ILE A 51 -8.09 -5.71 -10.47
N PRO A 52 -8.01 -4.39 -10.69
CA PRO A 52 -8.08 -3.84 -12.03
C PRO A 52 -6.88 -4.32 -12.86
N LYS A 53 -7.05 -4.39 -14.18
CA LYS A 53 -5.98 -4.81 -15.11
C LYS A 53 -4.68 -4.01 -14.90
N LYS A 54 -4.83 -2.75 -14.50
CA LYS A 54 -3.75 -1.86 -14.08
C LYS A 54 -4.11 -1.31 -12.71
N LEU A 55 -3.23 -1.53 -11.72
CA LEU A 55 -3.35 -0.94 -10.39
C LEU A 55 -2.34 0.22 -10.27
N PRO A 56 -2.78 1.48 -10.34
CA PRO A 56 -1.89 2.64 -10.28
C PRO A 56 -1.14 2.74 -8.95
N PHE A 57 0.08 3.26 -9.00
CA PHE A 57 0.85 3.66 -7.83
C PHE A 57 0.97 5.20 -7.79
N GLN A 58 0.69 5.80 -6.64
CA GLN A 58 0.61 7.25 -6.43
C GLN A 58 1.45 7.69 -5.22
N ILE A 59 1.53 9.00 -5.00
CA ILE A 59 2.04 9.60 -3.76
C ILE A 59 0.86 10.30 -3.06
N PHE A 60 0.66 10.04 -1.76
CA PHE A 60 -0.37 10.67 -0.91
C PHE A 60 -1.83 10.62 -1.46
N HIS A 61 -2.18 9.63 -2.28
CA HIS A 61 -3.49 9.54 -2.95
C HIS A 61 -3.90 10.80 -3.74
N ASN A 62 -2.92 11.54 -4.28
CA ASN A 62 -3.14 12.82 -4.97
C ASN A 62 -3.70 12.71 -6.40
N GLY A 63 -4.00 11.49 -6.88
CA GLY A 63 -4.48 11.23 -8.24
C GLY A 63 -3.39 11.26 -9.32
N LYS A 64 -2.17 11.68 -9.00
CA LYS A 64 -1.03 11.62 -9.92
C LYS A 64 -0.39 10.24 -9.86
N GLU A 65 -0.55 9.48 -10.93
CA GLU A 65 0.11 8.19 -11.12
C GLU A 65 1.61 8.38 -11.35
N VAL A 66 2.42 7.68 -10.55
CA VAL A 66 3.89 7.66 -10.63
C VAL A 66 4.44 6.27 -10.97
N GLY A 67 3.56 5.28 -11.09
CA GLY A 67 3.91 3.90 -11.37
C GLY A 67 2.69 2.99 -11.40
N GLU A 68 2.94 1.69 -11.34
CA GLU A 68 1.91 0.66 -11.29
C GLU A 68 2.35 -0.55 -10.47
N VAL A 69 1.37 -1.31 -9.96
CA VAL A 69 1.62 -2.56 -9.24
C VAL A 69 1.40 -3.74 -10.19
N LYS A 70 2.35 -4.67 -10.21
CA LYS A 70 2.34 -5.89 -11.02
C LYS A 70 2.47 -7.14 -10.17
N ASN A 71 2.26 -8.30 -10.80
CA ASN A 71 2.48 -9.62 -10.21
C ASN A 71 1.75 -9.81 -8.87
N ILE A 72 0.52 -9.29 -8.78
CA ILE A 72 -0.24 -9.30 -7.53
C ILE A 72 -0.66 -10.74 -7.21
N ARG A 73 -0.39 -11.17 -5.98
CA ARG A 73 -0.69 -12.53 -5.51
C ARG A 73 -1.16 -12.52 -4.06
N TRP A 74 -1.94 -13.53 -3.73
CA TRP A 74 -2.35 -13.84 -2.36
C TRP A 74 -1.39 -14.87 -1.75
N ASP A 75 -0.83 -14.58 -0.57
CA ASP A 75 0.12 -15.48 0.11
C ASP A 75 -0.51 -16.34 1.23
N GLY A 76 -1.82 -16.22 1.45
CA GLY A 76 -2.53 -16.86 2.56
C GLY A 76 -2.97 -15.88 3.65
N ARG A 77 -2.37 -14.69 3.72
CA ARG A 77 -2.66 -13.64 4.71
C ARG A 77 -2.77 -12.24 4.10
N ALA A 78 -1.98 -11.95 3.08
CA ALA A 78 -1.83 -10.63 2.48
C ALA A 78 -1.87 -10.69 0.95
N LEU A 79 -2.31 -9.58 0.35
CA LEU A 79 -2.01 -9.32 -1.05
C LEU A 79 -0.60 -8.72 -1.14
N ARG A 80 0.22 -9.32 -1.99
CA ARG A 80 1.58 -8.88 -2.28
C ARG A 80 1.71 -8.50 -3.75
N GLY A 81 2.58 -7.56 -4.08
CA GLY A 81 2.85 -7.21 -5.46
C GLY A 81 4.17 -6.48 -5.65
N ASP A 82 4.59 -6.38 -6.90
CA ASP A 82 5.78 -5.62 -7.31
C ASP A 82 5.34 -4.20 -7.67
N ILE A 83 5.97 -3.19 -7.07
CA ILE A 83 5.69 -1.78 -7.38
C ILE A 83 6.71 -1.32 -8.41
N HIS A 84 6.24 -1.00 -9.61
CA HIS A 84 7.05 -0.47 -10.69
C HIS A 84 6.87 1.05 -10.76
N VAL A 85 7.91 1.81 -10.43
CA VAL A 85 7.95 3.26 -10.60
C VAL A 85 8.32 3.59 -12.04
N TYR A 86 7.61 4.53 -12.65
CA TYR A 86 7.97 4.96 -13.99
C TYR A 86 9.29 5.75 -13.98
N PRO A 87 10.17 5.56 -14.98
CA PRO A 87 11.50 6.15 -14.98
C PRO A 87 11.54 7.66 -14.73
N GLN A 88 10.56 8.41 -15.24
CA GLN A 88 10.44 9.86 -15.06
C GLN A 88 10.02 10.32 -13.65
N HIS A 89 9.54 9.41 -12.80
CA HIS A 89 9.09 9.71 -11.43
C HIS A 89 10.02 9.16 -10.34
N ASN A 90 11.12 8.49 -10.71
CA ASN A 90 12.05 7.90 -9.75
C ASN A 90 12.60 8.91 -8.73
N GLU A 91 13.04 10.08 -9.17
CA GLU A 91 13.59 11.10 -8.26
C GLU A 91 12.53 11.60 -7.26
N GLU A 92 11.28 11.69 -7.70
CA GLU A 92 10.15 12.09 -6.87
C GLU A 92 9.88 11.04 -5.78
N VAL A 93 9.81 9.76 -6.16
CA VAL A 93 9.59 8.66 -5.20
C VAL A 93 10.77 8.52 -4.23
N VAL A 94 12.01 8.57 -4.71
CA VAL A 94 13.21 8.50 -3.86
C VAL A 94 13.23 9.65 -2.86
N ARG A 95 12.86 10.87 -3.27
CA ARG A 95 12.78 12.03 -2.37
C ARG A 95 11.78 11.80 -1.24
N GLU A 96 10.62 11.22 -1.53
CA GLU A 96 9.63 10.90 -0.50
C GLU A 96 10.10 9.80 0.45
N LEU A 97 10.77 8.77 -0.06
CA LEU A 97 11.41 7.75 0.78
C LEU A 97 12.48 8.37 1.69
N LEU A 98 13.31 9.29 1.19
CA LEU A 98 14.31 9.99 2.00
C LEU A 98 13.69 10.89 3.08
N ARG A 99 12.44 11.33 2.90
CA ARG A 99 11.66 12.09 3.90
C ARG A 99 11.01 11.21 4.96
N GLY A 100 11.19 9.89 4.88
CA GLY A 100 10.62 8.92 5.83
C GLY A 100 9.23 8.42 5.44
N ASN A 101 8.73 8.76 4.25
CA ASN A 101 7.43 8.28 3.77
C ASN A 101 7.59 6.88 3.21
N HIS A 102 7.44 5.87 4.07
CA HIS A 102 7.70 4.47 3.72
C HIS A 102 6.44 3.60 3.68
N GLY A 103 5.30 4.14 4.09
CA GLY A 103 4.05 3.41 4.17
C GLY A 103 3.40 3.18 2.81
N LEU A 104 2.74 2.05 2.66
CA LEU A 104 1.87 1.74 1.55
C LEU A 104 0.41 1.78 2.03
N SER A 105 -0.40 2.54 1.31
CA SER A 105 -1.84 2.61 1.54
C SER A 105 -2.57 2.18 0.28
N VAL A 106 -3.46 1.20 0.42
CA VAL A 106 -4.32 0.73 -0.66
C VAL A 106 -5.66 1.45 -0.54
N ARG A 107 -6.08 2.10 -1.64
CA ARG A 107 -7.45 2.55 -1.79
C ARG A 107 -8.27 1.44 -2.45
N PHE A 108 -9.46 1.23 -1.94
CA PHE A 108 -10.43 0.29 -2.47
C PHE A 108 -11.85 0.85 -2.34
N SER A 109 -12.73 0.38 -3.21
CA SER A 109 -14.19 0.46 -3.00
C SER A 109 -14.70 -0.85 -2.44
N SER A 110 -15.72 -0.79 -1.60
CA SER A 110 -16.28 -1.94 -0.90
C SER A 110 -17.79 -2.04 -1.03
N ILE A 111 -18.30 -3.27 -0.89
CA ILE A 111 -19.64 -3.52 -0.35
C ILE A 111 -19.41 -3.93 1.09
N ASP A 112 -20.05 -3.24 2.02
CA ASP A 112 -19.83 -3.40 3.45
C ASP A 112 -21.14 -3.47 4.25
N GLU A 113 -20.98 -3.91 5.49
CA GLU A 113 -22.06 -3.99 6.47
C GLU A 113 -21.55 -3.39 7.78
N ASP A 114 -22.23 -2.35 8.25
CA ASP A 114 -21.87 -1.67 9.48
C ASP A 114 -22.39 -2.41 10.71
N TYR A 115 -21.47 -2.75 11.62
CA TYR A 115 -21.76 -3.25 12.95
C TYR A 115 -21.47 -2.15 13.99
N LYS A 116 -21.99 -2.33 15.21
CA LYS A 116 -21.80 -1.37 16.31
C LYS A 116 -20.33 -1.06 16.65
N THR A 117 -19.41 -1.95 16.30
CA THR A 117 -17.99 -1.86 16.72
C THR A 117 -17.01 -1.90 15.55
N TYR A 118 -17.48 -2.17 14.33
CA TYR A 118 -16.64 -2.27 13.13
C TYR A 118 -17.48 -2.27 11.85
N THR A 119 -16.84 -1.98 10.73
CA THR A 119 -17.42 -2.15 9.38
C THR A 119 -16.86 -3.44 8.76
N LEU A 120 -17.75 -4.35 8.36
CA LEU A 120 -17.39 -5.63 7.75
C LEU A 120 -17.37 -5.51 6.23
N ILE A 121 -16.20 -5.69 5.61
CA ILE A 121 -16.11 -5.72 4.14
C ILE A 121 -16.60 -7.08 3.62
N LYS A 122 -17.55 -7.07 2.67
CA LYS A 122 -18.14 -8.27 2.03
C LYS A 122 -17.60 -8.52 0.62
N ASP A 123 -17.30 -7.46 -0.10
CA ASP A 123 -16.63 -7.49 -1.40
C ASP A 123 -15.70 -6.27 -1.49
N LEU A 124 -14.59 -6.37 -2.21
CA LEU A 124 -13.71 -5.23 -2.45
C LEU A 124 -13.17 -5.19 -3.87
N THR A 125 -12.98 -3.97 -4.36
CA THR A 125 -12.30 -3.68 -5.61
C THR A 125 -11.13 -2.74 -5.33
N LEU A 126 -9.91 -3.14 -5.69
CA LEU A 126 -8.73 -2.28 -5.55
C LEU A 126 -8.79 -1.15 -6.56
N GLU A 127 -8.44 0.06 -6.13
CA GLU A 127 -8.44 1.25 -6.99
C GLU A 127 -7.01 1.68 -7.31
N HIS A 128 -6.19 1.91 -6.28
CA HIS A 128 -4.79 2.28 -6.42
C HIS A 128 -4.01 2.06 -5.13
N LEU A 129 -2.68 2.06 -5.26
CA LEU A 129 -1.74 2.06 -4.15
C LEU A 129 -1.12 3.46 -4.02
N ALA A 130 -0.82 3.90 -2.81
CA ALA A 130 -0.10 5.15 -2.58
C ALA A 130 1.03 5.00 -1.57
N LEU A 131 2.11 5.75 -1.82
CA LEU A 131 3.14 6.03 -0.83
C LEU A 131 2.62 7.06 0.17
N VAL A 132 2.64 6.71 1.46
CA VAL A 132 2.12 7.54 2.55
C VAL A 132 3.09 7.55 3.76
N PRO A 133 2.98 8.53 4.66
CA PRO A 133 3.82 8.58 5.86
C PRO A 133 3.47 7.45 6.85
N ALA A 134 2.17 7.20 7.04
CA ALA A 134 1.64 6.22 7.99
C ALA A 134 0.66 5.29 7.27
N PRO A 135 1.01 4.00 7.06
CA PRO A 135 0.11 3.03 6.47
C PRO A 135 -0.91 2.55 7.52
N ALA A 136 -2.11 2.17 7.07
CA ALA A 136 -3.14 1.59 7.94
C ALA A 136 -2.71 0.22 8.53
N SER A 137 -1.91 -0.55 7.78
CA SER A 137 -1.23 -1.75 8.27
C SER A 137 0.26 -1.47 8.51
N PRO A 138 0.80 -1.71 9.72
CA PRO A 138 2.21 -1.48 10.02
C PRO A 138 3.20 -2.23 9.12
N SER A 139 2.79 -3.39 8.59
CA SER A 139 3.61 -4.24 7.71
C SER A 139 3.61 -3.80 6.25
N ALA A 140 2.67 -2.96 5.83
CA ALA A 140 2.59 -2.42 4.48
C ALA A 140 3.61 -1.27 4.32
N ARG A 141 4.89 -1.61 4.15
CA ARG A 141 6.00 -0.66 3.98
C ARG A 141 6.92 -1.03 2.82
N ILE A 142 7.59 -0.02 2.24
CA ILE A 142 8.57 -0.19 1.15
C ILE A 142 9.98 -0.55 1.67
N VAL A 143 10.28 -0.34 2.96
CA VAL A 143 11.58 -0.63 3.59
C VAL A 143 11.44 -1.49 4.83
#